data_AF-A0A1Z4V6E7-F1
#
_entry.id   AF-A0A1Z4V6E7-F1
#
_cell.length_a   1.000
_cell.length_b   1.000
_cell.length_c   1.000
_cell.angle_alpha   90.00
_cell.angle_beta   90.00
_cell.angle_gamma   90.00
#
_symmetry.space_group_name_H-M   'P 1'
#
loop_
_entity.id
_entity.type
_entity.pdbx_description
1 polymer ?
#
loop_
_entity_poly.entity_id
_entity_poly.type
_entity_poly.pdbx_seq_one_letter_code
_entity_poly.pdbx_strand_id
1 'polypeptide(L)' 'MILLDSDIMIDFLRKYPPAISWLSSLGEEEIALAGYLAMELMQGCRNKLELQEIRKFIANSAFILLSRVIRA' A
#
# COMPACT_ATOMS: atom_id res chain seq x y z
N MET A 1 -2.35 -14.90 -2.48
CA MET A 1 -2.82 -13.53 -2.80
C MET A 1 -3.56 -12.91 -1.62
N ILE A 2 -2.95 -11.90 -0.99
CA ILE A 2 -3.49 -11.17 0.16
C ILE A 2 -3.84 -9.75 -0.28
N LEU A 3 -5.07 -9.31 -0.02
CA LEU A 3 -5.44 -7.90 -0.17
C LEU A 3 -5.04 -7.15 1.11
N LEU A 4 -4.14 -6.19 0.98
CA LEU A 4 -3.64 -5.45 2.13
C LEU A 4 -4.54 -4.27 2.46
N ASP A 5 -4.85 -4.11 3.74
CA ASP A 5 -5.63 -2.98 4.25
C ASP A 5 -4.73 -1.74 4.46
N SER A 6 -5.32 -0.55 4.38
CA SER A 6 -4.57 0.70 4.45
C SER A 6 -3.87 0.90 5.79
N ASP A 7 -4.48 0.47 6.89
CA ASP A 7 -3.88 0.55 8.24
C ASP A 7 -2.54 -0.18 8.31
N ILE A 8 -2.45 -1.40 7.75
CA ILE A 8 -1.21 -2.18 7.74
C ILE A 8 -0.15 -1.51 6.86
N MET A 9 -0.54 -0.92 5.72
CA MET A 9 0.39 -0.18 4.87
C MET A 9 0.88 1.10 5.55
N ILE A 10 0.00 1.82 6.24
CA ILE A 10 0.34 3.02 7.00
C ILE A 10 1.36 2.66 8.10
N ASP A 11 1.12 1.58 8.83
CA ASP A 11 2.04 1.09 9.86
C ASP A 11 3.40 0.68 9.26
N PHE A 12 3.39 0.01 8.11
CA PHE A 12 4.62 -0.33 7.38
C PHE A 12 5.41 0.92 6.97
N LEU A 13 4.74 1.92 6.37
CA LEU A 13 5.36 3.18 5.95
C LEU A 13 5.89 4.01 7.12
N ARG A 14 5.24 3.92 8.29
CA ARG A 14 5.70 4.51 9.56
C ARG A 14 6.82 3.72 10.23
N LYS A 15 7.25 2.62 9.63
CA LYS A 15 8.27 1.70 10.15
C LYS A 15 7.88 1.05 11.48
N TYR A 16 6.60 0.76 11.66
CA TYR A 16 6.11 0.06 12.84
C TYR A 16 6.64 -1.40 12.84
N PRO A 17 7.45 -1.81 13.83
CA PRO A 17 8.15 -3.11 13.78
C PRO A 17 7.24 -4.33 13.62
N PRO A 18 6.06 -4.40 14.27
CA PRO A 18 5.13 -5.52 14.07
C PRO A 18 4.63 -5.65 12.62
N ALA A 19 4.32 -4.53 11.97
CA ALA A 19 3.87 -4.55 10.57
C ALA A 19 4.99 -5.02 9.63
N ILE A 20 6.23 -4.55 9.84
CA ILE A 20 7.39 -5.01 9.07
C ILE A 20 7.63 -6.51 9.27
N SER A 21 7.60 -6.98 10.51
CA SER A 21 7.81 -8.40 10.83
C SER A 21 6.72 -9.27 10.21
N TRP A 22 5.46 -8.82 10.26
CA TRP A 22 4.35 -9.53 9.65
C TRP A 22 4.48 -9.58 8.13
N LEU A 23 4.73 -8.45 7.45
CA LEU A 23 4.94 -8.43 5.99
C LEU A 23 6.11 -9.34 5.57
N SER A 24 7.21 -9.32 6.33
CA SER A 24 8.39 -10.15 6.05
C SER A 24 8.14 -11.65 6.26
N SER A 25 7.15 -12.02 7.09
CA SER A 25 6.77 -13.42 7.32
C SER A 25 5.94 -14.03 6.19
N LEU A 26 5.43 -13.22 5.26
CA LEU A 26 4.57 -13.68 4.16
C LEU A 26 5.35 -14.38 3.02
N GLY A 27 6.68 -14.26 2.99
CA GLY A 27 7.51 -14.93 1.98
C GLY A 27 7.22 -14.47 0.55
N GLU A 28 6.92 -15.41 -0.34
CA GLU A 28 6.63 -15.17 -1.77
C GLU A 28 5.13 -14.96 -2.07
N GLU A 29 4.29 -14.81 -1.05
CA GLU A 29 2.85 -14.53 -1.25
C GLU A 29 2.64 -13.23 -2.04
N GLU A 30 1.76 -13.29 -3.04
CA GLU A 30 1.40 -12.12 -3.83
C GLU A 30 0.56 -11.16 -2.98
N ILE A 31 1.03 -9.92 -2.82
CA ILE A 31 0.33 -8.87 -2.09
C ILE A 31 -0.30 -7.91 -3.08
N ALA A 32 -1.62 -7.78 -2.99
CA ALA A 32 -2.40 -6.84 -3.75
C ALA A 32 -2.66 -5.58 -2.91
N LEU A 33 -2.38 -4.42 -3.49
CA LEU A 33 -2.77 -3.14 -2.92
C LEU A 33 -4.04 -2.64 -3.62
N ALA A 34 -5.08 -2.37 -2.83
CA ALA A 34 -6.33 -1.86 -3.35
C ALA A 34 -6.19 -0.43 -3.91
N GLY A 35 -6.94 -0.11 -4.96
CA GLY A 35 -6.94 1.25 -5.53
C GLY A 35 -7.36 2.34 -4.54
N TYR A 36 -8.27 2.05 -3.61
CA TYR A 36 -8.69 3.02 -2.59
C TYR A 36 -7.61 3.25 -1.52
N LEU A 37 -6.78 2.25 -1.23
CA LEU A 37 -5.64 2.38 -0.31
C LEU A 37 -4.65 3.45 -0.81
N ALA A 38 -4.42 3.50 -2.13
CA ALA A 38 -3.60 4.56 -2.72
C ALA A 38 -4.20 5.96 -2.48
N MET A 39 -5.53 6.10 -2.52
CA MET A 39 -6.21 7.36 -2.21
C MET A 39 -6.05 7.73 -0.74
N GLU A 40 -6.23 6.78 0.18
CA GLU A 40 -6.08 7.01 1.62
C GLU A 40 -4.65 7.44 2.00
N LEU A 41 -3.63 6.79 1.42
CA LEU A 41 -2.23 7.18 1.62
C LEU A 41 -1.96 8.61 1.15
N MET A 42 -2.48 8.98 -0.03
CA MET A 42 -2.32 10.35 -0.56
C MET A 42 -3.05 11.39 0.30
N GLN A 43 -4.26 11.06 0.77
CA GLN A 43 -5.06 11.95 1.64
C GLN A 43 -4.44 12.13 3.03
N GLY A 44 -3.74 11.10 3.55
CA GLY A 44 -3.05 11.14 4.83
C GLY A 44 -1.76 11.98 4.85
N CYS A 45 -1.26 12.40 3.69
CA CYS A 45 -0.04 13.22 3.59
C CYS A 45 -0.28 14.65 4.11
N ARG A 46 0.63 15.14 4.95
CA ARG A 46 0.51 16.47 5.60
C ARG A 46 1.11 17.60 4.76
N ASN A 47 1.96 17.27 3.81
CA ASN A 47 2.66 18.24 2.98
C ASN A 47 2.99 17.67 1.60
N LYS A 48 3.49 18.55 0.72
CA LYS A 48 3.82 18.20 -0.67
C LYS A 48 5.00 17.23 -0.79
N LEU A 49 5.91 17.20 0.19
CA LEU A 49 7.06 16.29 0.18
C LEU A 49 6.60 14.87 0.44
N GLU A 50 5.80 14.65 1.49
CA GLU A 50 5.19 13.35 1.80
C GLU A 50 4.34 12.84 0.61
N LEU A 51 3.54 13.72 0.00
CA LEU A 51 2.73 13.35 -1.17
C LEU A 51 3.60 12.92 -2.36
N GLN A 52 4.75 13.57 -2.58
CA GLN A 52 5.67 13.18 -3.66
C GLN A 52 6.33 11.82 -3.38
N GLU A 53 6.74 11.56 -2.14
CA GLU A 53 7.31 10.27 -1.73
C GLU A 53 6.30 9.14 -1.89
N ILE A 54 5.07 9.33 -1.40
CA ILE A 54 3.99 8.36 -1.55
C ILE A 54 3.65 8.12 -3.02
N ARG A 55 3.60 9.15 -3.86
CA ARG A 55 3.38 8.97 -5.31
C ARG A 55 4.47 8.14 -5.98
N LYS A 56 5.74 8.34 -5.62
CA LYS A 56 6.86 7.54 -6.13
C LYS A 56 6.76 6.09 -5.65
N PHE A 57 6.43 5.88 -4.39
CA PHE A 57 6.18 4.55 -3.83
C PHE A 57 5.05 3.84 -4.58
N ILE A 58 3.95 4.57 -4.83
CA ILE A 58 2.78 4.04 -5.56
C ILE A 58 3.15 3.71 -7.03
N ALA A 59 3.92 4.56 -7.70
CA ALA A 59 4.33 4.29 -9.09
C ALA A 59 5.22 3.04 -9.23
N ASN A 60 5.97 2.71 -8.18
CA ASN A 60 6.91 1.59 -8.17
C ASN A 60 6.33 0.29 -7.60
N SER A 61 5.15 0.31 -7.00
CA SER A 61 4.50 -0.90 -6.47
C SER A 61 3.45 -1.40 -7.47
N ALA A 62 3.29 -2.71 -7.58
CA ALA A 62 2.25 -3.30 -8.42
C ALA A 62 0.88 -3.15 -7.71
N PHE A 63 0.09 -2.13 -8.08
CA PHE A 63 -1.27 -1.96 -7.57
C PHE A 63 -2.27 -2.78 -8.37
N ILE A 64 -3.15 -3.50 -7.68
CA ILE A 64 -4.35 -4.07 -8.29
C ILE A 64 -5.45 -3.02 -8.19
N LEU A 65 -5.70 -2.31 -9.30
CA LEU A 65 -6.89 -1.49 -9.43
C LEU A 65 -8.13 -2.42 -9.45
N LEU A 66 -9.03 -2.24 -8.47
CA LEU A 66 -10.33 -2.93 -8.42
C LEU A 66 -11.13 -2.81 -9.73
N SER A 67 -10.95 -1.73 -10.50
CA SER A 67 -11.57 -1.57 -11.82
C SER A 67 -11.08 -2.55 -12.89
N ARG A 68 -9.93 -3.22 -12.69
CA ARG A 68 -9.45 -4.33 -13.55
C ARG A 68 -10.05 -5.68 -13.14
N VAL A 69 -10.49 -5.84 -11.90
CA VAL A 69 -11.10 -7.08 -11.38
C VAL A 69 -12.59 -7.15 -11.73
N ILE A 70 -13.30 -6.02 -11.76
CA ILE A 70 -14.75 -5.96 -12.07
C ILE A 70 -15.02 -6.09 -13.59
N ARG A 71 -13.98 -6.11 -14.44
CA ARG A 71 -14.09 -6.29 -15.89
C ARG A 71 -13.67 -7.68 -16.39
N ALA A 72 -13.49 -8.65 -15.50
CA ALA A 72 -13.23 -10.05 -15.84
C ALA A 72 -14.50 -10.89 -15.72
#